data_AF-A0A226DSP9-F1
#
_entry.id   AF-A0A226DSP9-F1
#
_cell.length_a   1.000
_cell.length_b   1.000
_cell.length_c   1.000
_cell.angle_alpha   90.00
_cell.angle_beta   90.00
_cell.angle_gamma   90.00
#
_symmetry.space_group_name_H-M   'P 1'
#
loop_
_entity.id
_entity.type
_entity.pdbx_description
1 polymer ?
#
loop_
_entity_poly.entity_id
_entity_poly.type
_entity_poly.pdbx_seq_one_letter_code
_entity_poly.pdbx_strand_id
1 'polypeptide(L)'
;MEPSTSSRSVIPQENLKIWKIFRDVGPEGEEILKLAKLAHVANEKEALVVTTADETYSFLREDDGAHKITNIPELCRVQVKEFVTGSISLALTEDGRLLSWCNNFTSGAEMHPNIYEQLGRFVEVDEATDPNFIGRPGTVAVTQWEKVVQVALSELEQGRVVALTAYGDVIQWGGDTDSPGGRLIPNEEFDCEELICVVCGFDGVTFALSVDGEIFQWDLDVDSPTKSDICNTPVKKIAATKKSICALTAEGTVYICRTVSEGNPVWEVAPHFKNNVQDIATCWMENVAVVELKDGTHVAWDSTTGTSSSLKSGSSLGQHFADLCQKSHCTIGMSSPIRPVEKGTLGLEISNLWRTKDDTDVSFFLDGKTITAHKLILKSRSDYFAKMFSNEWKETMAGSVIEIKDTKHATFEAFLFYLYHDRVNFSEDEYESIFELMKLADSYGATNVARDCEKILIRGIDTENAFFLARNASSANALILEAQVVQ
;
A
#
# COMPACT_ATOMS: atom_id res chain seq x y z
N MET A 1 35.08 -5.41 -20.17
CA MET A 1 34.32 -5.21 -18.92
C MET A 1 33.17 -6.19 -18.98
N GLU A 2 33.31 -7.30 -18.26
CA GLU A 2 32.19 -8.23 -18.06
C GLU A 2 31.08 -7.49 -17.29
N PRO A 3 29.80 -7.68 -17.65
CA PRO A 3 28.72 -7.15 -16.85
C PRO A 3 28.74 -7.87 -15.50
N SER A 4 28.88 -7.11 -14.42
CA SER A 4 28.73 -7.61 -13.06
C SER A 4 27.36 -8.27 -12.92
N THR A 5 27.34 -9.60 -12.93
CA THR A 5 26.18 -10.40 -12.57
C THR A 5 25.90 -10.13 -11.09
N SER A 6 24.96 -9.22 -10.82
CA SER A 6 24.27 -9.20 -9.53
C SER A 6 23.70 -10.61 -9.34
N SER A 7 24.26 -11.37 -8.40
CA SER A 7 23.81 -12.71 -8.08
C SER A 7 22.37 -12.61 -7.59
N ARG A 8 21.39 -12.81 -8.50
CA ARG A 8 19.97 -12.92 -8.13
C ARG A 8 19.87 -14.11 -7.19
N SER A 9 19.63 -13.79 -5.92
CA SER A 9 19.73 -14.68 -4.78
C SER A 9 18.53 -15.65 -4.80
N VAL A 10 18.79 -16.91 -5.15
CA VAL A 10 17.81 -18.00 -5.23
C VAL A 10 17.55 -18.59 -3.85
N ILE A 11 16.29 -18.85 -3.50
CA ILE A 11 15.91 -19.50 -2.25
C ILE A 11 16.47 -20.95 -2.27
N PRO A 12 17.30 -21.35 -1.28
CA PRO A 12 17.76 -22.72 -1.19
C PRO A 12 16.59 -23.71 -1.15
N GLN A 13 16.66 -24.78 -1.94
CA GLN A 13 15.52 -25.69 -2.10
C GLN A 13 15.11 -26.34 -0.79
N GLU A 14 16.07 -26.69 0.06
CA GLU A 14 15.80 -27.24 1.40
C GLU A 14 14.91 -26.33 2.24
N ASN A 15 14.99 -25.01 2.05
CA ASN A 15 14.13 -24.04 2.73
C ASN A 15 12.72 -24.02 2.15
N LEU A 16 12.52 -24.40 0.88
CA LEU A 16 11.20 -24.53 0.26
C LEU A 16 10.56 -25.90 0.59
N LYS A 17 11.35 -26.97 0.67
CA LYS A 17 10.85 -28.33 0.93
C LYS A 17 10.30 -28.51 2.34
N ILE A 18 10.37 -27.51 3.21
CA ILE A 18 9.71 -27.54 4.52
C ILE A 18 8.18 -27.54 4.36
N TRP A 19 7.64 -26.96 3.28
CA TRP A 19 6.23 -27.01 2.93
C TRP A 19 5.91 -28.22 2.04
N LYS A 20 4.85 -28.95 2.40
CA LYS A 20 4.42 -30.19 1.71
C LYS A 20 4.07 -29.96 0.25
N ILE A 21 3.53 -28.79 -0.12
CA ILE A 21 3.19 -28.45 -1.51
C ILE A 21 4.40 -28.41 -2.44
N PHE A 22 5.59 -28.12 -1.91
CA PHE A 22 6.79 -28.08 -2.72
C PHE A 22 7.51 -29.44 -2.76
N ARG A 23 6.96 -30.48 -2.12
CA ARG A 23 7.50 -31.84 -2.18
C ARG A 23 6.84 -32.59 -3.34
N ASP A 24 7.62 -33.41 -4.03
CA ASP A 24 7.13 -34.31 -5.08
C ASP A 24 6.41 -33.58 -6.25
N VAL A 25 6.86 -32.37 -6.59
CA VAL A 25 6.27 -31.49 -7.64
C VAL A 25 6.55 -31.93 -9.09
N GLY A 26 7.19 -33.08 -9.27
CA GLY A 26 7.61 -33.58 -10.59
C GLY A 26 8.76 -32.77 -11.22
N PRO A 27 9.28 -33.21 -12.38
CA PRO A 27 10.46 -32.60 -13.00
C PRO A 27 10.30 -31.12 -13.34
N GLU A 28 9.13 -30.72 -13.84
CA GLU A 28 8.83 -29.32 -14.19
C GLU A 28 8.85 -28.43 -12.95
N GLY A 29 8.19 -28.84 -11.87
CA GLY A 29 8.17 -28.10 -10.62
C GLY A 29 9.56 -27.99 -9.99
N GLU A 30 10.37 -29.05 -10.05
CA GLU A 30 11.74 -28.99 -9.53
C GLU A 30 12.61 -27.97 -10.27
N GLU A 31 12.49 -27.87 -11.60
CA GLU A 31 13.22 -26.85 -12.37
C GLU A 31 12.76 -25.42 -12.01
N ILE A 32 11.46 -25.20 -11.77
CA ILE A 32 10.94 -23.91 -11.32
C ILE A 32 11.48 -23.57 -9.92
N LEU A 33 11.45 -24.52 -8.98
CA LEU A 33 11.94 -24.30 -7.61
C LEU A 33 13.45 -24.05 -7.54
N LYS A 34 14.26 -24.61 -8.46
CA LYS A 34 15.70 -24.27 -8.59
C LYS A 34 15.96 -22.81 -8.93
N LEU A 35 14.97 -22.14 -9.52
CA LEU A 35 15.07 -20.75 -9.94
C LEU A 35 14.26 -19.83 -9.04
N ALA A 36 13.61 -20.33 -7.99
CA ALA A 36 12.75 -19.55 -7.11
C ALA A 36 13.53 -18.43 -6.40
N LYS A 37 13.12 -17.18 -6.61
CA LYS A 37 13.60 -16.03 -5.84
C LYS A 37 12.58 -15.55 -4.81
N LEU A 38 11.29 -15.82 -5.06
CA LEU A 38 10.19 -15.57 -4.14
C LEU A 38 9.27 -16.79 -4.09
N ALA A 39 8.71 -17.08 -2.94
CA ALA A 39 7.70 -18.09 -2.75
C ALA A 39 6.69 -17.67 -1.68
N HIS A 40 5.43 -18.00 -1.85
CA HIS A 40 4.40 -17.77 -0.85
C HIS A 40 3.48 -19.00 -0.78
N VAL A 41 3.26 -19.52 0.42
CA VAL A 41 2.47 -20.74 0.64
C VAL A 41 1.19 -20.35 1.35
N ALA A 42 0.08 -20.32 0.60
CA ALA A 42 -1.23 -19.96 1.12
C ALA A 42 -1.79 -21.05 2.04
N ASN A 43 -1.61 -22.32 1.67
CA ASN A 43 -2.01 -23.51 2.44
C ASN A 43 -1.34 -24.78 1.90
N GLU A 44 -1.73 -25.95 2.43
CA GLU A 44 -1.18 -27.26 2.02
C GLU A 44 -1.39 -27.59 0.53
N LYS A 45 -2.36 -26.96 -0.12
CA LYS A 45 -2.73 -27.21 -1.51
C LYS A 45 -2.24 -26.14 -2.47
N GLU A 46 -1.85 -24.96 -1.98
CA GLU A 46 -1.71 -23.79 -2.86
C GLU A 46 -0.51 -22.91 -2.52
N ALA A 47 0.27 -22.57 -3.55
CA ALA A 47 1.43 -21.71 -3.42
C ALA A 47 1.73 -20.93 -4.70
N LEU A 48 2.45 -19.82 -4.56
CA LEU A 48 2.95 -18.97 -5.63
C LEU A 48 4.46 -18.96 -5.60
N VAL A 49 5.09 -18.99 -6.77
CA VAL A 49 6.56 -18.95 -6.92
C VAL A 49 6.92 -17.97 -8.01
N VAL A 50 7.87 -17.08 -7.74
CA VAL A 50 8.49 -16.19 -8.74
C VAL A 50 9.92 -16.65 -8.96
N THR A 51 10.28 -16.86 -10.21
CA THR A 51 11.64 -17.26 -10.58
C THR A 51 12.58 -16.07 -10.72
N THR A 52 13.88 -16.33 -10.78
CA THR A 52 14.92 -15.34 -11.08
C THR A 52 14.77 -14.69 -12.44
N ALA A 53 13.94 -15.22 -13.34
CA ALA A 53 13.57 -14.60 -14.61
C ALA A 53 12.32 -13.70 -14.52
N ASP A 54 11.81 -13.46 -13.30
CA ASP A 54 10.56 -12.73 -13.06
C ASP A 54 9.33 -13.44 -13.64
N GLU A 55 9.41 -14.76 -13.88
CA GLU A 55 8.26 -15.58 -14.28
C GLU A 55 7.52 -16.08 -13.04
N THR A 56 6.19 -15.94 -13.02
CA THR A 56 5.34 -16.27 -11.87
C THR A 56 4.51 -17.53 -12.16
N TYR A 57 4.47 -18.44 -11.19
CA TYR A 57 3.76 -19.71 -11.28
C TYR A 57 2.89 -19.94 -10.04
N SER A 58 1.69 -20.48 -10.27
CA SER A 58 0.89 -21.10 -9.22
C SER A 58 1.16 -22.60 -9.17
N PHE A 59 1.27 -23.11 -7.95
CA PHE A 59 1.31 -24.53 -7.63
C PHE A 59 -0.01 -24.87 -6.97
N LEU A 60 -0.72 -25.85 -7.53
CA LEU A 60 -1.92 -26.43 -6.95
C LEU A 60 -1.68 -27.93 -6.74
N ARG A 61 -1.92 -28.41 -5.53
CA ARG A 61 -1.88 -29.83 -5.19
C ARG A 61 -3.30 -30.36 -5.07
N GLU A 62 -3.65 -31.25 -5.97
CA GLU A 62 -4.98 -31.87 -6.00
C GLU A 62 -5.12 -32.98 -4.94
N ASP A 63 -6.36 -33.42 -4.71
CA ASP A 63 -6.69 -34.39 -3.66
C ASP A 63 -6.04 -35.76 -3.87
N ASP A 64 -5.74 -36.13 -5.12
CA ASP A 64 -5.00 -37.34 -5.48
C ASP A 64 -3.48 -37.18 -5.27
N GLY A 65 -3.03 -36.00 -4.85
CA GLY A 65 -1.63 -35.65 -4.64
C GLY A 65 -0.90 -35.17 -5.89
N ALA A 66 -1.55 -35.10 -7.04
CA ALA A 66 -0.97 -34.55 -8.26
C ALA A 66 -0.74 -33.05 -8.14
N HIS A 67 0.29 -32.54 -8.82
CA HIS A 67 0.57 -31.12 -8.90
C HIS A 67 0.15 -30.58 -10.26
N LYS A 68 -0.66 -29.52 -10.24
CA LYS A 68 -0.95 -28.67 -11.39
C LYS A 68 -0.17 -27.38 -11.23
N ILE A 69 0.78 -27.16 -12.13
CA ILE A 69 1.60 -25.96 -12.16
C ILE A 69 1.10 -25.10 -13.32
N THR A 70 0.75 -23.85 -13.02
CA THR A 70 0.20 -22.93 -14.03
C THR A 70 0.99 -21.64 -14.02
N ASN A 71 1.54 -21.28 -15.18
CA ASN A 71 2.15 -19.96 -15.38
C ASN A 71 1.07 -18.87 -15.26
N ILE A 72 1.41 -17.72 -14.68
CA ILE A 72 0.52 -16.57 -14.54
C ILE A 72 1.07 -15.42 -15.40
N PRO A 73 0.69 -15.35 -16.68
CA PRO A 73 1.31 -14.44 -17.65
C PRO A 73 1.23 -12.96 -17.24
N GLU A 74 0.15 -12.57 -16.59
CA GLU A 74 -0.10 -11.20 -16.12
C GLU A 74 0.91 -10.75 -15.03
N LEU A 75 1.55 -11.70 -14.36
CA LEU A 75 2.60 -11.47 -13.35
C LEU A 75 4.00 -11.85 -13.85
N CYS A 76 4.14 -12.28 -15.10
CA CYS A 76 5.44 -12.54 -15.70
C CYS A 76 6.12 -11.24 -16.13
N ARG A 77 7.43 -11.16 -15.90
CA ARG A 77 8.26 -9.96 -16.11
C ARG A 77 7.83 -8.78 -15.25
N VAL A 78 7.02 -9.03 -14.23
CA VAL A 78 6.63 -8.07 -13.19
C VAL A 78 7.54 -8.31 -11.99
N GLN A 79 8.13 -7.24 -11.46
CA GLN A 79 8.94 -7.31 -10.24
C GLN A 79 8.01 -7.39 -9.03
N VAL A 80 7.44 -8.57 -8.79
CA VAL A 80 6.63 -8.81 -7.59
C VAL A 80 7.54 -8.70 -6.36
N LYS A 81 7.08 -7.95 -5.35
CA LYS A 81 7.72 -7.78 -4.04
C LYS A 81 7.11 -8.75 -3.02
N GLU A 82 5.78 -8.84 -3.00
CA GLU A 82 5.04 -9.57 -1.97
C GLU A 82 3.71 -10.10 -2.50
N PHE A 83 3.29 -11.25 -1.98
CA PHE A 83 1.94 -11.77 -2.08
C PHE A 83 1.23 -11.74 -0.73
N VAL A 84 -0.05 -11.36 -0.75
CA VAL A 84 -0.98 -11.50 0.37
C VAL A 84 -2.16 -12.32 -0.12
N THR A 85 -2.40 -13.47 0.52
CA THR A 85 -3.37 -14.47 0.03
C THR A 85 -4.40 -14.81 1.10
N GLY A 86 -5.67 -14.82 0.71
CA GLY A 86 -6.85 -15.23 1.48
C GLY A 86 -8.02 -15.56 0.54
N SER A 87 -9.20 -14.98 0.78
CA SER A 87 -10.39 -15.01 -0.11
C SER A 87 -10.04 -14.56 -1.53
N ILE A 88 -9.17 -13.56 -1.63
CA ILE A 88 -8.51 -13.09 -2.84
C ILE A 88 -6.99 -13.21 -2.69
N SER A 89 -6.26 -13.08 -3.78
CA SER A 89 -4.83 -12.85 -3.76
C SER A 89 -4.49 -11.46 -4.25
N LEU A 90 -3.44 -10.93 -3.64
CA LEU A 90 -2.86 -9.64 -3.95
C LEU A 90 -1.38 -9.86 -4.26
N ALA A 91 -0.88 -9.20 -5.30
CA ALA A 91 0.53 -9.09 -5.61
C ALA A 91 0.93 -7.61 -5.56
N LEU A 92 1.78 -7.26 -4.60
CA LEU A 92 2.42 -5.97 -4.51
C LEU A 92 3.75 -6.02 -5.26
N THR A 93 3.98 -5.07 -6.15
CA THR A 93 5.21 -4.99 -6.96
C THR A 93 6.25 -4.06 -6.32
N GLU A 94 7.52 -4.16 -6.73
CA GLU A 94 8.62 -3.31 -6.24
C GLU A 94 8.40 -1.82 -6.57
N ASP A 95 7.72 -1.51 -7.67
CA ASP A 95 7.34 -0.15 -8.06
C ASP A 95 6.06 0.36 -7.36
N GLY A 96 5.41 -0.47 -6.54
CA GLY A 96 4.27 -0.09 -5.70
C GLY A 96 2.90 -0.24 -6.37
N ARG A 97 2.80 -0.95 -7.49
CA ARG A 97 1.52 -1.34 -8.08
C ARG A 97 0.94 -2.53 -7.32
N LEU A 98 -0.38 -2.54 -7.21
CA LEU A 98 -1.13 -3.64 -6.61
C LEU A 98 -1.98 -4.33 -7.68
N LEU A 99 -1.84 -5.65 -7.78
CA LEU A 99 -2.72 -6.50 -8.57
C LEU A 99 -3.53 -7.39 -7.63
N SER A 100 -4.82 -7.55 -7.88
CA SER A 100 -5.68 -8.49 -7.16
C SER A 100 -6.06 -9.65 -8.07
N TRP A 101 -6.63 -10.75 -7.56
CA TRP A 101 -7.45 -11.74 -8.28
C TRP A 101 -8.10 -12.71 -7.30
N CYS A 102 -9.20 -13.33 -7.71
CA CYS A 102 -9.79 -14.48 -7.05
C CYS A 102 -9.03 -15.73 -7.49
N ASN A 103 -8.64 -16.55 -6.53
CA ASN A 103 -8.17 -17.88 -6.89
C ASN A 103 -9.32 -18.87 -6.94
N ASN A 104 -9.07 -20.03 -7.54
CA ASN A 104 -9.93 -21.22 -7.43
C ASN A 104 -10.07 -21.74 -5.97
N PHE A 105 -9.42 -21.09 -5.00
CA PHE A 105 -9.27 -21.51 -3.60
C PHE A 105 -10.58 -21.48 -2.80
N THR A 106 -11.63 -20.87 -3.36
CA THR A 106 -12.95 -20.71 -2.75
C THR A 106 -13.99 -21.69 -3.29
N SER A 107 -13.64 -22.64 -4.17
CA SER A 107 -14.62 -23.48 -4.90
C SER A 107 -15.44 -24.47 -4.06
N GLY A 108 -15.41 -24.38 -2.73
CA GLY A 108 -16.21 -25.18 -1.80
C GLY A 108 -16.89 -24.40 -0.67
N ALA A 109 -16.61 -23.10 -0.51
CA ALA A 109 -17.35 -22.20 0.37
C ALA A 109 -18.14 -21.26 -0.54
N GLU A 110 -19.41 -20.98 -0.23
CA GLU A 110 -20.20 -20.00 -0.99
C GLU A 110 -19.35 -18.75 -1.23
N MET A 111 -19.12 -18.39 -2.50
CA MET A 111 -18.35 -17.19 -2.84
C MET A 111 -18.91 -16.04 -2.03
N HIS A 112 -18.06 -15.41 -1.22
CA HIS A 112 -18.48 -14.30 -0.39
C HIS A 112 -19.09 -13.22 -1.29
N PRO A 113 -20.31 -12.70 -1.02
CA PRO A 113 -21.02 -11.81 -1.94
C PRO A 113 -20.19 -10.57 -2.34
N ASN A 114 -19.29 -10.12 -1.47
CA ASN A 114 -18.49 -8.90 -1.64
C ASN A 114 -17.08 -9.16 -2.20
N ILE A 115 -16.83 -10.33 -2.79
CA ILE A 115 -15.50 -10.66 -3.34
C ILE A 115 -15.08 -9.69 -4.46
N TYR A 116 -16.04 -9.21 -5.25
CA TYR A 116 -15.81 -8.21 -6.29
C TYR A 116 -15.29 -6.90 -5.70
N GLU A 117 -15.87 -6.47 -4.58
CA GLU A 117 -15.43 -5.24 -3.92
C GLU A 117 -14.04 -5.40 -3.33
N GLN A 118 -13.69 -6.55 -2.75
CA GLN A 118 -12.32 -6.81 -2.26
C GLN A 118 -11.26 -6.76 -3.36
N LEU A 119 -11.62 -7.09 -4.61
CA LEU A 119 -10.68 -6.96 -5.72
C LEU A 119 -10.27 -5.50 -5.98
N GLY A 120 -11.11 -4.53 -5.59
CA GLY A 120 -10.86 -3.10 -5.79
C GLY A 120 -10.71 -2.73 -7.26
N ARG A 121 -11.44 -3.41 -8.15
CA ARG A 121 -11.40 -3.19 -9.61
C ARG A 121 -12.72 -2.62 -10.08
N PHE A 122 -12.67 -1.71 -11.05
CA PHE A 122 -13.89 -1.28 -11.75
C PHE A 122 -14.42 -2.43 -12.60
N VAL A 123 -15.69 -2.76 -12.42
CA VAL A 123 -16.39 -3.74 -13.22
C VAL A 123 -17.25 -2.99 -14.23
N GLU A 124 -16.91 -3.06 -15.52
CA GLU A 124 -17.85 -2.65 -16.57
C GLU A 124 -19.00 -3.68 -16.62
N VAL A 125 -20.24 -3.22 -16.84
CA VAL A 125 -21.46 -4.03 -16.77
C VAL A 125 -21.39 -5.29 -17.65
N ASP A 126 -20.64 -5.24 -18.76
CA ASP A 126 -20.45 -6.36 -19.68
C ASP A 126 -19.40 -7.38 -19.21
N GLU A 127 -18.42 -6.98 -18.39
CA GLU A 127 -17.34 -7.85 -17.87
C GLU A 127 -17.71 -8.54 -16.55
N ALA A 128 -18.73 -8.05 -15.84
CA ALA A 128 -19.22 -8.59 -14.57
C ALA A 128 -19.63 -10.08 -14.62
N THR A 129 -19.87 -10.60 -15.82
CA THR A 129 -20.32 -11.98 -16.05
C THR A 129 -19.23 -12.90 -16.61
N ASP A 130 -18.03 -12.39 -16.91
CA ASP A 130 -16.91 -13.23 -17.36
C ASP A 130 -16.21 -13.86 -16.15
N PRO A 131 -16.31 -15.19 -15.95
CA PRO A 131 -15.60 -15.88 -14.87
C PRO A 131 -14.07 -15.72 -14.94
N ASN A 132 -13.50 -15.34 -16.09
CA ASN A 132 -12.07 -15.06 -16.22
C ASN A 132 -11.67 -13.70 -15.63
N PHE A 133 -12.61 -12.75 -15.51
CA PHE A 133 -12.32 -11.40 -15.01
C PHE A 133 -11.76 -11.45 -13.59
N ILE A 134 -12.43 -12.19 -12.70
CA ILE A 134 -12.00 -12.34 -11.32
C ILE A 134 -10.83 -13.32 -11.18
N GLY A 135 -10.73 -14.33 -12.05
CA GLY A 135 -9.75 -15.42 -11.92
C GLY A 135 -8.30 -15.07 -12.28
N ARG A 136 -8.08 -13.92 -12.94
CA ARG A 136 -6.76 -13.51 -13.45
C ARG A 136 -6.26 -12.25 -12.75
N PRO A 137 -4.94 -12.10 -12.52
CA PRO A 137 -4.38 -10.87 -11.97
C PRO A 137 -4.76 -9.65 -12.80
N GLY A 138 -5.25 -8.61 -12.11
CA GLY A 138 -5.63 -7.34 -12.70
C GLY A 138 -5.30 -6.21 -11.74
N THR A 139 -4.99 -5.04 -12.29
CA THR A 139 -4.64 -3.85 -11.51
C THR A 139 -5.77 -3.46 -10.58
N VAL A 140 -5.45 -3.24 -9.30
CA VAL A 140 -6.37 -2.69 -8.31
C VAL A 140 -6.61 -1.21 -8.66
N ALA A 141 -7.80 -0.91 -9.16
CA ALA A 141 -8.12 0.40 -9.71
C ALA A 141 -8.14 1.50 -8.65
N VAL A 142 -8.53 1.17 -7.41
CA VAL A 142 -8.56 2.11 -6.28
C VAL A 142 -7.17 2.58 -5.82
N THR A 143 -6.10 1.86 -6.20
CA THR A 143 -4.71 2.23 -5.90
C THR A 143 -3.87 2.48 -7.15
N GLN A 144 -4.49 2.54 -8.35
CA GLN A 144 -3.77 2.54 -9.62
C GLN A 144 -2.82 3.74 -9.82
N TRP A 145 -3.10 4.85 -9.15
CA TRP A 145 -2.30 6.08 -9.21
C TRP A 145 -1.39 6.25 -8.00
N GLU A 146 -1.43 5.30 -7.07
CA GLU A 146 -0.79 5.38 -5.78
C GLU A 146 0.35 4.39 -5.70
N LYS A 147 1.39 4.77 -4.97
CA LYS A 147 2.55 3.91 -4.74
C LYS A 147 2.34 3.15 -3.43
N VAL A 148 1.79 1.95 -3.51
CA VAL A 148 1.54 1.10 -2.33
C VAL A 148 2.86 0.56 -1.78
N VAL A 149 3.04 0.59 -0.47
CA VAL A 149 4.23 0.04 0.21
C VAL A 149 3.92 -1.18 1.08
N GLN A 150 2.68 -1.29 1.55
CA GLN A 150 2.16 -2.43 2.30
C GLN A 150 0.67 -2.62 2.00
N VAL A 151 0.21 -3.85 2.05
CA VAL A 151 -1.21 -4.20 1.97
C VAL A 151 -1.57 -5.23 3.03
N ALA A 152 -2.79 -5.13 3.57
CA ALA A 152 -3.35 -6.08 4.53
C ALA A 152 -4.74 -6.51 4.06
N LEU A 153 -5.12 -7.76 4.37
CA LEU A 153 -6.37 -8.39 4.00
C LEU A 153 -7.05 -8.96 5.26
N SER A 154 -8.38 -8.87 5.33
CA SER A 154 -9.20 -9.60 6.30
C SER A 154 -10.36 -10.29 5.60
N GLU A 155 -10.69 -11.48 6.11
CA GLU A 155 -11.77 -12.35 5.61
C GLU A 155 -13.00 -12.37 6.52
N LEU A 156 -12.95 -11.72 7.69
CA LEU A 156 -14.09 -11.72 8.59
C LEU A 156 -15.19 -10.77 8.07
N GLU A 157 -16.43 -11.13 8.38
CA GLU A 157 -17.64 -10.39 8.01
C GLU A 157 -17.77 -10.21 6.50
N GLN A 158 -17.52 -9.00 5.99
CA GLN A 158 -17.69 -8.65 4.59
C GLN A 158 -16.38 -8.71 3.78
N GLY A 159 -15.25 -8.90 4.50
CA GLY A 159 -13.87 -8.91 4.05
C GLY A 159 -13.38 -7.60 3.39
N ARG A 160 -12.14 -7.24 3.70
CA ARG A 160 -11.61 -5.88 3.56
C ARG A 160 -10.14 -5.90 3.17
N VAL A 161 -9.74 -4.91 2.39
CA VAL A 161 -8.35 -4.66 2.04
C VAL A 161 -7.96 -3.26 2.47
N VAL A 162 -6.74 -3.11 2.99
CA VAL A 162 -6.17 -1.83 3.39
C VAL A 162 -4.76 -1.74 2.82
N ALA A 163 -4.45 -0.64 2.15
CA ALA A 163 -3.14 -0.34 1.60
C ALA A 163 -2.56 0.91 2.27
N LEU A 164 -1.27 0.87 2.60
CA LEU A 164 -0.47 2.02 2.99
C LEU A 164 0.31 2.50 1.77
N THR A 165 0.26 3.79 1.45
CA THR A 165 1.03 4.38 0.36
C THR A 165 2.40 4.84 0.83
N ALA A 166 3.31 5.09 -0.12
CA ALA A 166 4.64 5.63 0.14
C ALA A 166 4.62 7.04 0.74
N TYR A 167 3.46 7.72 0.69
CA TYR A 167 3.26 9.08 1.21
C TYR A 167 2.61 9.09 2.61
N GLY A 168 2.33 7.91 3.18
CA GLY A 168 1.67 7.78 4.48
C GLY A 168 0.14 7.78 4.41
N ASP A 169 -0.44 7.95 3.22
CA ASP A 169 -1.89 7.84 3.04
C ASP A 169 -2.35 6.38 3.18
N VAL A 170 -3.56 6.18 3.70
CA VAL A 170 -4.17 4.86 3.83
C VAL A 170 -5.39 4.75 2.93
N ILE A 171 -5.45 3.71 2.11
CA ILE A 171 -6.57 3.45 1.21
C ILE A 171 -7.22 2.14 1.61
N GLN A 172 -8.53 2.14 1.83
CA GLN A 172 -9.29 0.96 2.23
C GLN A 172 -10.44 0.68 1.27
N TRP A 173 -10.73 -0.59 1.01
CA TRP A 173 -11.85 -1.00 0.17
C TRP A 173 -12.28 -2.43 0.48
N GLY A 174 -13.33 -2.91 -0.19
CA GLY A 174 -14.05 -4.11 0.20
C GLY A 174 -15.03 -3.84 1.33
N GLY A 175 -15.92 -4.79 1.60
CA GLY A 175 -17.06 -4.59 2.48
C GLY A 175 -18.38 -4.37 1.73
N ASP A 176 -19.45 -4.07 2.47
CA ASP A 176 -20.74 -3.55 1.99
C ASP A 176 -20.72 -2.02 2.06
N THR A 177 -19.68 -1.43 1.47
CA THR A 177 -19.52 0.03 1.48
C THR A 177 -20.32 0.62 0.33
N ASP A 178 -21.11 1.66 0.58
CA ASP A 178 -21.77 2.49 -0.44
C ASP A 178 -20.78 3.20 -1.41
N SER A 179 -19.46 3.03 -1.20
CA SER A 179 -18.37 3.69 -1.91
C SER A 179 -17.49 2.69 -2.67
N PRO A 180 -17.85 2.31 -3.93
CA PRO A 180 -17.10 1.33 -4.72
C PRO A 180 -15.68 1.78 -5.12
N GLY A 181 -15.35 3.07 -4.93
CA GLY A 181 -14.03 3.63 -5.24
C GLY A 181 -12.95 3.41 -4.17
N GLY A 182 -13.28 2.76 -3.05
CA GLY A 182 -12.44 2.76 -1.86
C GLY A 182 -12.44 4.12 -1.15
N ARG A 183 -12.01 4.13 0.10
CA ARG A 183 -11.88 5.34 0.93
C ARG A 183 -10.40 5.65 1.15
N LEU A 184 -10.02 6.88 0.83
CA LEU A 184 -8.72 7.47 1.16
C LEU A 184 -8.81 8.11 2.55
N ILE A 185 -7.85 7.80 3.40
CA ILE A 185 -7.60 8.46 4.68
C ILE A 185 -6.23 9.14 4.54
N PRO A 186 -6.20 10.47 4.36
CA PRO A 186 -4.96 11.22 4.20
C PRO A 186 -4.05 11.07 5.43
N ASN A 187 -2.74 11.10 5.21
CA ASN A 187 -1.76 11.04 6.30
C ASN A 187 -2.01 12.11 7.40
N GLU A 188 -2.54 13.28 7.02
CA GLU A 188 -2.84 14.38 7.94
C GLU A 188 -3.88 14.02 9.01
N GLU A 189 -4.75 13.03 8.77
CA GLU A 189 -5.73 12.58 9.78
C GLU A 189 -5.09 11.80 10.92
N PHE A 190 -3.90 11.23 10.74
CA PHE A 190 -3.23 10.42 11.75
C PHE A 190 -2.40 11.25 12.75
N ASP A 191 -2.27 12.57 12.59
CA ASP A 191 -1.51 13.48 13.48
C ASP A 191 -0.19 12.86 14.03
N CYS A 192 0.58 12.22 13.15
CA CYS A 192 1.82 11.52 13.49
C CYS A 192 2.93 11.81 12.47
N GLU A 193 4.18 11.45 12.79
CA GLU A 193 5.30 11.72 11.87
C GLU A 193 5.23 10.88 10.59
N GLU A 194 5.03 9.58 10.73
CA GLU A 194 4.96 8.62 9.62
C GLU A 194 4.29 7.32 10.08
N LEU A 195 3.36 6.81 9.28
CA LEU A 195 2.85 5.45 9.42
C LEU A 195 3.84 4.44 8.83
N ILE A 196 4.18 3.41 9.61
CA ILE A 196 5.12 2.36 9.20
C ILE A 196 4.46 1.00 9.00
N CYS A 197 3.22 0.82 9.48
CA CYS A 197 2.51 -0.44 9.32
C CYS A 197 0.99 -0.23 9.31
N VAL A 198 0.28 -0.99 8.47
CA VAL A 198 -1.17 -1.18 8.54
C VAL A 198 -1.52 -2.67 8.67
N VAL A 199 -2.54 -2.99 9.47
CA VAL A 199 -3.08 -4.35 9.60
C VAL A 199 -4.60 -4.32 9.67
N CYS A 200 -5.25 -5.25 8.98
CA CYS A 200 -6.67 -5.49 9.18
C CYS A 200 -6.87 -6.30 10.47
N GLY A 201 -7.71 -5.79 11.36
CA GLY A 201 -8.07 -6.47 12.60
C GLY A 201 -9.24 -7.42 12.44
N PHE A 202 -9.89 -7.67 13.58
CA PHE A 202 -11.09 -8.46 13.71
C PHE A 202 -12.27 -7.50 13.94
N ASP A 203 -13.51 -7.96 13.68
CA ASP A 203 -14.73 -7.20 13.99
C ASP A 203 -14.79 -5.81 13.30
N GLY A 204 -14.37 -5.75 12.03
CA GLY A 204 -14.44 -4.52 11.24
C GLY A 204 -13.39 -3.45 11.54
N VAL A 205 -12.51 -3.62 12.53
CA VAL A 205 -11.52 -2.60 12.93
C VAL A 205 -10.19 -2.75 12.20
N THR A 206 -9.61 -1.65 11.74
CA THR A 206 -8.26 -1.59 11.18
C THR A 206 -7.32 -0.85 12.11
N PHE A 207 -6.04 -1.22 12.07
CA PHE A 207 -5.01 -0.60 12.89
C PHE A 207 -3.83 -0.12 12.04
N ALA A 208 -3.22 0.99 12.45
CA ALA A 208 -1.94 1.44 11.94
C ALA A 208 -0.95 1.68 13.09
N LEU A 209 0.34 1.59 12.79
CA LEU A 209 1.44 1.90 13.70
C LEU A 209 2.28 3.03 13.11
N SER A 210 2.56 4.05 13.91
CA SER A 210 3.49 5.11 13.54
C SER A 210 4.94 4.81 13.93
N VAL A 211 5.89 5.53 13.34
CA VAL A 211 7.32 5.46 13.67
C VAL A 211 7.61 5.81 15.13
N ASP A 212 6.81 6.69 15.73
CA ASP A 212 6.88 7.07 17.15
C ASP A 212 6.32 6.00 18.09
N GLY A 213 5.76 4.93 17.52
CA GLY A 213 5.22 3.79 18.25
C GLY A 213 3.81 4.01 18.79
N GLU A 214 3.03 4.85 18.12
CA GLU A 214 1.62 5.10 18.42
C GLU A 214 0.74 4.20 17.54
N ILE A 215 -0.36 3.70 18.12
CA ILE A 215 -1.32 2.88 17.37
C ILE A 215 -2.56 3.71 17.09
N PHE A 216 -3.00 3.66 15.84
CA PHE A 216 -4.25 4.24 15.38
C PHE A 216 -5.23 3.12 15.04
N GLN A 217 -6.51 3.38 15.21
CA GLN A 217 -7.61 2.46 14.92
C GLN A 217 -8.75 3.19 14.22
N TRP A 218 -9.46 2.49 13.33
CA TRP A 218 -10.69 2.99 12.73
C TRP A 218 -11.53 1.86 12.13
N ASP A 219 -12.84 2.11 12.06
CA ASP A 219 -13.80 1.20 11.47
C ASP A 219 -13.94 1.42 9.97
N LEU A 220 -14.62 0.48 9.30
CA LEU A 220 -14.85 0.57 7.86
C LEU A 220 -15.76 1.75 7.51
N ASP A 221 -16.82 1.95 8.30
CA ASP A 221 -17.98 2.69 7.82
C ASP A 221 -17.99 4.19 8.13
N VAL A 222 -17.42 4.69 9.25
CA VAL A 222 -17.67 6.12 9.62
C VAL A 222 -16.54 6.84 10.37
N ASP A 223 -15.53 6.17 10.95
CA ASP A 223 -14.62 6.90 11.85
C ASP A 223 -13.35 7.42 11.16
N SER A 224 -12.95 8.65 11.50
CA SER A 224 -11.56 9.11 11.33
C SER A 224 -10.66 8.28 12.25
N PRO A 225 -9.38 8.08 11.88
CA PRO A 225 -8.44 7.35 12.74
C PRO A 225 -8.36 7.97 14.12
N THR A 226 -8.50 7.12 15.14
CA THR A 226 -8.36 7.49 16.55
C THR A 226 -7.18 6.78 17.15
N LYS A 227 -6.51 7.43 18.10
CA LYS A 227 -5.36 6.85 18.79
C LYS A 227 -5.82 5.80 19.81
N SER A 228 -5.23 4.61 19.78
CA SER A 228 -5.50 3.55 20.74
C SER A 228 -4.81 3.81 22.08
N ASP A 229 -5.58 3.80 23.17
CA ASP A 229 -5.06 3.87 24.54
C ASP A 229 -4.53 2.50 25.01
N ILE A 230 -3.34 2.10 24.54
CA ILE A 230 -2.71 0.84 24.97
C ILE A 230 -1.92 1.03 26.27
N CYS A 231 -0.89 1.86 26.18
CA CYS A 231 0.04 2.12 27.27
C CYS A 231 0.93 3.33 26.93
N ASN A 232 1.64 3.85 27.93
CA ASN A 232 2.62 4.93 27.74
C ASN A 232 3.96 4.44 27.14
N THR A 233 4.05 3.18 26.71
CA THR A 233 5.27 2.61 26.14
C THR A 233 5.15 2.55 24.61
N PRO A 234 6.14 3.06 23.86
CA PRO A 234 6.15 2.99 22.40
C PRO A 234 6.04 1.54 21.90
N VAL A 235 5.18 1.34 20.91
CA VAL A 235 5.02 0.07 20.20
C VAL A 235 6.00 0.02 19.03
N LYS A 236 6.68 -1.11 18.85
CA LYS A 236 7.62 -1.28 17.73
C LYS A 236 7.07 -2.17 16.62
N LYS A 237 6.00 -2.93 16.88
CA LYS A 237 5.38 -3.85 15.90
C LYS A 237 3.95 -4.16 16.26
N ILE A 238 3.08 -4.19 15.26
CA ILE A 238 1.74 -4.77 15.33
C ILE A 238 1.66 -6.00 14.42
N ALA A 239 0.90 -7.00 14.84
CA ALA A 239 0.70 -8.23 14.08
C ALA A 239 -0.73 -8.74 14.26
N ALA A 240 -1.40 -9.04 13.14
CA ALA A 240 -2.75 -9.57 13.13
C ALA A 240 -2.76 -11.10 13.12
N THR A 241 -3.65 -11.70 13.91
CA THR A 241 -4.11 -13.07 13.75
C THR A 241 -5.55 -13.05 13.27
N LYS A 242 -6.15 -14.22 12.99
CA LYS A 242 -7.52 -14.28 12.47
C LYS A 242 -8.55 -13.58 13.37
N LYS A 243 -8.32 -13.54 14.68
CA LYS A 243 -9.29 -13.03 15.66
C LYS A 243 -8.70 -12.07 16.71
N SER A 244 -7.47 -11.60 16.52
CA SER A 244 -6.84 -10.70 17.48
C SER A 244 -5.73 -9.87 16.85
N ILE A 245 -5.42 -8.73 17.45
CA ILE A 245 -4.22 -7.94 17.15
C ILE A 245 -3.26 -8.04 18.32
N CYS A 246 -1.98 -8.23 18.03
CA CYS A 246 -0.90 -8.18 18.99
C CYS A 246 -0.07 -6.91 18.77
N ALA A 247 0.25 -6.19 19.85
CA ALA A 247 1.14 -5.04 19.84
C ALA A 247 2.37 -5.35 20.71
N LEU A 248 3.55 -5.35 20.09
CA LEU A 248 4.83 -5.57 20.77
C LEU A 248 5.50 -4.23 21.08
N THR A 249 5.64 -3.93 22.36
CA THR A 249 6.33 -2.73 22.85
C THR A 249 7.85 -2.79 22.66
N ALA A 250 8.48 -1.62 22.65
CA ALA A 250 9.95 -1.49 22.59
C ALA A 250 10.65 -2.22 23.75
N GLU A 251 10.02 -2.29 24.93
CA GLU A 251 10.56 -3.00 26.11
C GLU A 251 10.38 -4.52 26.05
N GLY A 252 9.61 -5.04 25.09
CA GLY A 252 9.39 -6.47 24.91
C GLY A 252 8.18 -7.03 25.67
N THR A 253 7.19 -6.20 25.95
CA THR A 253 5.85 -6.64 26.40
C THR A 253 4.90 -6.75 25.21
N VAL A 254 4.15 -7.86 25.13
CA VAL A 254 3.09 -8.08 24.14
C VAL A 254 1.74 -7.74 24.77
N TYR A 255 1.04 -6.79 24.15
CA TYR A 255 -0.37 -6.54 24.38
C TYR A 255 -1.18 -7.26 23.31
N ILE A 256 -2.37 -7.73 23.68
CA ILE A 256 -3.31 -8.38 22.78
C ILE A 256 -4.69 -7.76 22.91
N CYS A 257 -5.28 -7.47 21.76
CA CYS A 257 -6.66 -7.05 21.61
C CYS A 257 -7.46 -8.17 20.96
N ARG A 258 -8.56 -8.58 21.62
CA ARG A 258 -9.49 -9.64 21.14
C ARG A 258 -10.94 -9.20 21.09
N THR A 259 -11.23 -8.03 21.60
CA THR A 259 -12.59 -7.53 21.74
C THR A 259 -12.57 -6.02 21.56
N VAL A 260 -13.59 -5.52 20.89
CA VAL A 260 -13.87 -4.10 20.76
C VAL A 260 -15.13 -3.83 21.58
N SER A 261 -15.05 -2.89 22.51
CA SER A 261 -16.12 -2.52 23.42
C SER A 261 -16.47 -1.06 23.15
N GLU A 262 -17.70 -0.79 22.70
CA GLU A 262 -18.15 0.58 22.37
C GLU A 262 -17.21 1.28 21.37
N GLY A 263 -16.77 0.57 20.32
CA GLY A 263 -15.83 1.08 19.31
C GLY A 263 -14.36 1.17 19.77
N ASN A 264 -14.07 0.82 21.03
CA ASN A 264 -12.72 0.89 21.58
C ASN A 264 -12.11 -0.51 21.78
N PRO A 265 -10.93 -0.80 21.21
CA PRO A 265 -10.24 -2.06 21.39
C PRO A 265 -9.75 -2.19 22.82
N VAL A 266 -10.03 -3.35 23.40
CA VAL A 266 -9.64 -3.68 24.77
C VAL A 266 -8.29 -4.39 24.73
N TRP A 267 -7.26 -3.70 25.22
CA TRP A 267 -5.89 -4.22 25.24
C TRP A 267 -5.55 -4.86 26.57
N GLU A 268 -5.03 -6.08 26.51
CA GLU A 268 -4.60 -6.84 27.68
C GLU A 268 -3.14 -7.27 27.52
N VAL A 269 -2.39 -7.32 28.62
CA VAL A 269 -1.04 -7.88 28.59
C VAL A 269 -1.15 -9.39 28.38
N ALA A 270 -0.51 -9.90 27.33
CA ALA A 270 -0.45 -11.33 27.09
C ALA A 270 0.32 -12.03 28.23
N PRO A 271 -0.28 -12.99 28.94
CA PRO A 271 0.38 -13.70 30.02
C PRO A 271 1.69 -14.34 29.53
N HIS A 272 2.73 -14.29 30.35
CA HIS A 272 4.09 -14.80 30.05
C HIS A 272 4.93 -14.01 29.04
N PHE A 273 4.37 -12.99 28.38
CA PHE A 273 5.08 -12.16 27.39
C PHE A 273 5.28 -10.71 27.87
N LYS A 274 5.76 -10.57 29.10
CA LYS A 274 6.05 -9.27 29.72
C LYS A 274 7.57 -9.04 29.79
N ASN A 275 8.04 -8.01 29.10
CA ASN A 275 9.43 -7.55 29.05
C ASN A 275 10.47 -8.59 28.59
N ASN A 276 10.04 -9.69 27.96
CA ASN A 276 10.89 -10.81 27.57
C ASN A 276 10.77 -11.18 26.08
N VAL A 277 9.96 -10.47 25.30
CA VAL A 277 9.78 -10.73 23.86
C VAL A 277 10.72 -9.87 23.02
N GLN A 278 11.37 -10.50 22.05
CA GLN A 278 12.21 -9.86 21.05
C GLN A 278 11.41 -9.56 19.78
N ASP A 279 10.68 -10.54 19.25
CA ASP A 279 9.83 -10.39 18.06
C ASP A 279 8.58 -11.28 18.12
N ILE A 280 7.59 -10.95 17.31
CA ILE A 280 6.37 -11.73 17.09
C ILE A 280 6.06 -11.80 15.60
N ALA A 281 5.77 -13.01 15.11
CA ALA A 281 5.31 -13.25 13.75
C ALA A 281 3.95 -13.95 13.79
N THR A 282 3.07 -13.61 12.86
CA THR A 282 1.74 -14.20 12.73
C THR A 282 1.49 -14.60 11.27
N CYS A 283 0.66 -15.62 11.07
CA CYS A 283 -0.01 -15.85 9.80
C CYS A 283 -1.45 -15.37 10.01
N TRP A 284 -1.85 -14.27 9.38
CA TRP A 284 -3.11 -13.57 9.70
C TRP A 284 -4.36 -14.45 9.53
N MET A 285 -4.29 -15.54 8.78
CA MET A 285 -5.38 -16.51 8.61
C MET A 285 -5.51 -17.52 9.78
N GLU A 286 -4.55 -17.56 10.70
CA GLU A 286 -4.52 -18.47 11.84
C GLU A 286 -4.62 -17.71 13.16
N ASN A 287 -5.02 -18.39 14.23
CA ASN A 287 -4.99 -17.82 15.60
C ASN A 287 -3.65 -18.07 16.31
N VAL A 288 -2.62 -18.49 15.57
CA VAL A 288 -1.32 -18.86 16.13
C VAL A 288 -0.27 -17.81 15.76
N ALA A 289 0.49 -17.38 16.77
CA ALA A 289 1.68 -16.56 16.63
C ALA A 289 2.93 -17.37 16.98
N VAL A 290 4.06 -17.05 16.35
CA VAL A 290 5.38 -17.48 16.78
C VAL A 290 6.05 -16.30 17.47
N VAL A 291 6.38 -16.48 18.75
CA VAL A 291 6.99 -15.45 19.59
C VAL A 291 8.46 -15.81 19.81
N GLU A 292 9.36 -14.90 19.44
CA GLU A 292 10.78 -14.99 19.75
C GLU A 292 11.05 -14.27 21.07
N LEU A 293 11.58 -15.01 22.05
CA LEU A 293 11.98 -14.46 23.34
C LEU A 293 13.39 -13.86 23.26
N LYS A 294 13.72 -12.94 24.18
CA LYS A 294 15.05 -12.29 24.26
C LYS A 294 16.21 -13.27 24.48
N ASP A 295 15.94 -14.49 24.92
CA ASP A 295 16.95 -15.55 25.05
C ASP A 295 17.13 -16.39 23.77
N GLY A 296 16.43 -16.06 22.69
CA GLY A 296 16.45 -16.75 21.39
C GLY A 296 15.50 -17.95 21.32
N THR A 297 14.74 -18.23 22.37
CA THR A 297 13.73 -19.31 22.38
C THR A 297 12.52 -18.88 21.55
N HIS A 298 11.99 -19.82 20.76
CA HIS A 298 10.76 -19.62 20.00
C HIS A 298 9.60 -20.37 20.68
N VAL A 299 8.45 -19.71 20.75
CA VAL A 299 7.22 -20.23 21.35
C VAL A 299 6.07 -20.10 20.36
N ALA A 300 5.35 -21.20 20.12
CA ALA A 300 4.06 -21.13 19.45
C ALA A 300 3.01 -20.72 20.47
N TRP A 301 2.24 -19.67 20.17
CA TRP A 301 1.24 -19.11 21.05
C TRP A 301 -0.11 -19.04 20.33
N ASP A 302 -1.12 -19.72 20.89
CA ASP A 302 -2.50 -19.56 20.46
C ASP A 302 -3.08 -18.30 21.11
N SER A 303 -3.33 -17.30 20.29
CA SER A 303 -3.79 -15.99 20.73
C SER A 303 -5.22 -16.04 21.29
N THR A 304 -6.03 -17.04 20.92
CA THR A 304 -7.41 -17.21 21.40
C THR A 304 -7.45 -17.89 22.77
N THR A 305 -6.73 -19.01 22.93
CA THR A 305 -6.76 -19.77 24.19
C THR A 305 -5.72 -19.30 25.20
N GLY A 306 -4.73 -18.51 24.78
CA GLY A 306 -3.59 -18.11 25.60
C GLY A 306 -2.58 -19.23 25.83
N THR A 307 -2.79 -20.42 25.25
CA THR A 307 -1.90 -21.57 25.43
C THR A 307 -0.62 -21.38 24.62
N SER A 308 0.50 -21.88 25.17
CA SER A 308 1.79 -21.79 24.51
C SER A 308 2.54 -23.11 24.57
N SER A 309 3.36 -23.36 23.54
CA SER A 309 4.25 -24.51 23.48
C SER A 309 5.62 -24.13 22.93
N SER A 310 6.67 -24.64 23.56
CA SER A 310 8.05 -24.40 23.13
C SER A 310 8.29 -25.06 21.77
N LEU A 311 8.94 -24.31 20.88
CA LEU A 311 9.34 -24.81 19.57
C LEU A 311 10.81 -25.27 19.59
N LYS A 312 11.20 -26.04 18.59
CA LYS A 312 12.57 -26.56 18.47
C LYS A 312 13.56 -25.41 18.26
N SER A 313 14.58 -25.32 19.12
CA SER A 313 15.65 -24.33 18.97
C SER A 313 16.46 -24.57 17.68
N GLY A 314 16.89 -23.49 17.03
CA GLY A 314 17.73 -23.52 15.83
C GLY A 314 16.98 -23.67 14.49
N SER A 315 15.64 -23.76 14.50
CA SER A 315 14.82 -23.73 13.30
C SER A 315 14.51 -22.28 12.86
N SER A 316 14.25 -22.07 11.58
CA SER A 316 13.79 -20.76 11.07
C SER A 316 12.33 -20.50 11.42
N LEU A 317 11.89 -19.23 11.43
CA LEU A 317 10.47 -18.88 11.54
C LEU A 317 9.61 -19.59 10.49
N GLY A 318 10.10 -19.69 9.25
CA GLY A 318 9.43 -20.42 8.17
C GLY A 318 9.18 -21.89 8.52
N GLN A 319 10.15 -22.57 9.14
CA GLN A 319 10.00 -23.95 9.60
C GLN A 319 8.93 -24.09 10.68
N HIS A 320 8.86 -23.13 11.61
CA HIS A 320 7.83 -23.16 12.64
C HIS A 320 6.42 -23.05 12.07
N PHE A 321 6.18 -22.12 11.14
CA PHE A 321 4.88 -22.01 10.48
C PHE A 321 4.56 -23.21 9.58
N ALA A 322 5.57 -23.76 8.90
CA ALA A 322 5.39 -25.01 8.16
C ALA A 322 4.95 -26.14 9.10
N ASP A 323 5.60 -26.33 10.24
CA ASP A 323 5.26 -27.37 11.21
C ASP A 323 3.87 -27.18 11.85
N LEU A 324 3.46 -25.92 12.08
CA LEU A 324 2.20 -25.58 12.74
C LEU A 324 0.98 -25.66 11.82
N CYS A 325 1.05 -25.06 10.63
CA CYS A 325 -0.13 -24.88 9.76
C CYS A 325 0.15 -25.10 8.27
N GLN A 326 1.39 -25.41 7.87
CA GLN A 326 1.78 -25.55 6.47
C GLN A 326 1.45 -24.31 5.60
N LYS A 327 1.51 -23.13 6.21
CA LYS A 327 1.42 -21.82 5.55
C LYS A 327 2.72 -21.07 5.70
N SER A 328 2.95 -20.07 4.86
CA SER A 328 3.98 -19.06 5.13
C SER A 328 3.35 -17.89 5.90
N HIS A 329 4.11 -17.32 6.85
CA HIS A 329 3.66 -16.14 7.60
C HIS A 329 3.81 -14.84 6.80
N CYS A 330 4.67 -14.86 5.77
CA CYS A 330 4.87 -13.79 4.80
C CYS A 330 5.36 -14.40 3.48
N THR A 331 5.52 -13.59 2.44
CA THR A 331 6.23 -14.00 1.23
C THR A 331 7.70 -14.23 1.55
N ILE A 332 8.18 -15.42 1.23
CA ILE A 332 9.56 -15.84 1.42
C ILE A 332 10.38 -15.33 0.24
N GLY A 333 11.43 -14.57 0.53
CA GLY A 333 12.47 -14.21 -0.43
C GLY A 333 13.83 -14.35 0.22
N MET A 334 14.90 -14.32 -0.58
CA MET A 334 16.20 -14.05 0.01
C MET A 334 16.21 -12.60 0.51
N SER A 335 16.46 -12.42 1.80
CA SER A 335 16.79 -11.11 2.33
C SER A 335 18.03 -10.61 1.59
N SER A 336 17.90 -9.50 0.87
CA SER A 336 19.10 -8.73 0.54
C SER A 336 19.80 -8.44 1.86
N PRO A 337 21.12 -8.71 1.97
CA PRO A 337 21.83 -8.49 3.22
C PRO A 337 21.70 -7.01 3.55
N ILE A 338 21.03 -6.73 4.68
CA ILE A 338 20.94 -5.42 5.34
C ILE A 338 20.68 -4.31 4.32
N ARG A 339 19.40 -4.03 4.02
CA ARG A 339 19.10 -2.69 3.50
C ARG A 339 19.64 -1.70 4.56
N PRO A 340 20.60 -0.83 4.22
CA PRO A 340 20.75 0.41 4.98
C PRO A 340 19.36 1.05 5.03
N VAL A 341 19.04 1.89 6.02
CA VAL A 341 17.82 2.73 5.96
C VAL A 341 17.74 3.29 4.55
N GLU A 342 16.86 2.72 3.73
CA GLU A 342 16.81 3.03 2.32
C GLU A 342 16.16 4.39 2.32
N LYS A 343 17.01 5.41 2.17
CA LYS A 343 16.63 6.66 1.53
C LYS A 343 15.58 6.34 0.47
N GLY A 344 14.41 6.95 0.59
CA GLY A 344 13.25 6.64 -0.24
C GLY A 344 13.60 6.70 -1.71
N THR A 345 12.71 6.23 -2.60
CA THR A 345 12.94 6.45 -4.03
C THR A 345 13.14 7.94 -4.31
N LEU A 346 13.99 8.29 -5.29
CA LEU A 346 14.27 9.68 -5.64
C LEU A 346 13.00 10.55 -5.73
N GLY A 347 11.92 10.04 -6.32
CA GLY A 347 10.62 10.72 -6.36
C GLY A 347 10.08 11.04 -4.97
N LEU A 348 10.02 10.05 -4.07
CA LEU A 348 9.59 10.22 -2.68
C LEU A 348 10.49 11.20 -1.91
N GLU A 349 11.81 11.12 -2.08
CA GLU A 349 12.73 12.06 -1.43
C GLU A 349 12.51 13.50 -1.93
N ILE A 350 12.31 13.68 -3.24
CA ILE A 350 12.00 14.99 -3.83
C ILE A 350 10.64 15.49 -3.34
N SER A 351 9.61 14.64 -3.29
CA SER A 351 8.30 14.98 -2.76
C SER A 351 8.37 15.41 -1.29
N ASN A 352 9.14 14.69 -0.46
CA ASN A 352 9.32 15.01 0.96
C ASN A 352 9.93 16.40 1.21
N LEU A 353 10.75 16.92 0.28
CA LEU A 353 11.27 18.30 0.37
C LEU A 353 10.17 19.35 0.34
N TRP A 354 9.00 19.06 -0.26
CA TRP A 354 7.84 19.95 -0.16
C TRP A 354 7.34 20.08 1.27
N ARG A 355 7.41 19.02 2.08
CA ARG A 355 6.96 19.01 3.48
C ARG A 355 8.01 19.61 4.41
N THR A 356 9.26 19.15 4.33
CA THR A 356 10.30 19.55 5.29
C THR A 356 10.75 21.00 5.09
N LYS A 357 10.68 21.50 3.84
CA LYS A 357 11.16 22.83 3.44
C LYS A 357 12.65 23.07 3.72
N ASP A 358 13.42 22.01 3.97
CA ASP A 358 14.86 22.06 4.21
C ASP A 358 15.57 22.62 3.00
N ASP A 359 16.53 23.53 3.18
CA ASP A 359 17.33 24.11 2.10
C ASP A 359 16.52 24.81 0.98
N THR A 360 15.30 25.26 1.27
CA THR A 360 14.54 26.12 0.36
C THR A 360 15.31 27.42 0.05
N ASP A 361 15.41 27.77 -1.24
CA ASP A 361 16.26 28.84 -1.76
C ASP A 361 15.49 29.90 -2.57
N VAL A 362 14.15 29.79 -2.58
CA VAL A 362 13.21 30.80 -3.10
C VAL A 362 11.97 30.93 -2.21
N SER A 363 11.41 32.14 -2.17
CA SER A 363 10.14 32.43 -1.50
C SER A 363 9.22 33.22 -2.42
N PHE A 364 7.93 32.87 -2.42
CA PHE A 364 6.89 33.57 -3.16
C PHE A 364 5.94 34.25 -2.17
N PHE A 365 5.56 35.49 -2.43
CA PHE A 365 4.59 36.23 -1.62
C PHE A 365 3.34 36.54 -2.45
N LEU A 366 2.19 36.12 -1.94
CA LEU A 366 0.88 36.31 -2.55
C LEU A 366 -0.21 36.15 -1.49
N ASP A 367 -1.32 36.89 -1.63
CA ASP A 367 -2.44 36.91 -0.68
C ASP A 367 -2.02 37.10 0.79
N GLY A 368 -0.96 37.90 1.03
CA GLY A 368 -0.45 38.15 2.39
C GLY A 368 0.28 36.97 3.03
N LYS A 369 0.52 35.89 2.29
CA LYS A 369 1.18 34.66 2.73
C LYS A 369 2.46 34.43 1.94
N THR A 370 3.37 33.63 2.51
CA THR A 370 4.64 33.27 1.89
C THR A 370 4.75 31.76 1.69
N ILE A 371 5.14 31.33 0.50
CA ILE A 371 5.43 29.93 0.17
C ILE A 371 6.92 29.78 -0.15
N THR A 372 7.60 28.86 0.53
CA THR A 372 9.01 28.53 0.26
C THR A 372 9.15 27.29 -0.63
N ALA A 373 10.16 27.30 -1.50
CA ALA A 373 10.42 26.22 -2.46
C ALA A 373 11.90 26.14 -2.88
N HIS A 374 12.22 25.14 -3.71
CA HIS A 374 13.56 24.86 -4.24
C HIS A 374 13.64 25.20 -5.73
N LYS A 375 14.49 26.15 -6.11
CA LYS A 375 14.73 26.58 -7.49
C LYS A 375 15.10 25.39 -8.38
N LEU A 376 15.93 24.47 -7.90
CA LEU A 376 16.38 23.32 -8.70
C LEU A 376 15.20 22.46 -9.18
N ILE A 377 14.27 22.13 -8.29
CA ILE A 377 13.09 21.33 -8.60
C ILE A 377 12.19 22.10 -9.58
N LEU A 378 11.89 23.37 -9.28
CA LEU A 378 11.05 24.20 -10.14
C LEU A 378 11.62 24.36 -11.56
N LYS A 379 12.92 24.63 -11.70
CA LYS A 379 13.62 24.74 -13.00
C LYS A 379 13.57 23.44 -13.79
N SER A 380 13.71 22.30 -13.11
CA SER A 380 13.71 21.00 -13.77
C SER A 380 12.32 20.58 -14.26
N ARG A 381 11.27 21.11 -13.65
CA ARG A 381 9.89 20.63 -13.81
C ARG A 381 8.98 21.61 -14.55
N SER A 382 9.45 22.84 -14.77
CA SER A 382 8.69 23.90 -15.43
C SER A 382 9.61 24.80 -16.24
N ASP A 383 9.35 24.90 -17.55
CA ASP A 383 10.06 25.82 -18.44
C ASP A 383 9.87 27.29 -18.05
N TYR A 384 8.72 27.62 -17.45
CA TYR A 384 8.46 28.95 -16.90
C TYR A 384 9.47 29.28 -15.80
N PHE A 385 9.60 28.41 -14.80
CA PHE A 385 10.58 28.62 -13.74
C PHE A 385 12.03 28.47 -14.23
N ALA A 386 12.29 27.59 -15.20
CA ALA A 386 13.60 27.50 -15.86
C ALA A 386 14.02 28.85 -16.43
N LYS A 387 13.11 29.56 -17.13
CA LYS A 387 13.33 30.91 -17.68
C LYS A 387 13.42 31.98 -16.59
N MET A 388 12.52 31.94 -15.60
CA MET A 388 12.54 32.88 -14.47
C MET A 388 13.89 32.86 -13.75
N PHE A 389 14.52 31.68 -13.63
CA PHE A 389 15.76 31.48 -12.89
C PHE A 389 17.03 31.28 -13.78
N SER A 390 17.03 31.69 -15.06
CA SER A 390 18.14 31.48 -16.01
C SER A 390 19.14 32.63 -16.18
N ASN A 391 19.09 33.68 -15.33
CA ASN A 391 20.10 34.76 -15.17
C ASN A 391 19.86 36.14 -15.83
N GLU A 392 18.68 36.76 -15.74
CA GLU A 392 18.53 38.21 -16.05
C GLU A 392 17.58 39.00 -15.12
N TRP A 393 17.19 38.45 -13.96
CA TRP A 393 16.20 39.09 -13.07
C TRP A 393 16.74 39.23 -11.64
N LYS A 394 16.45 40.36 -10.97
CA LYS A 394 16.89 40.68 -9.58
C LYS A 394 16.52 39.61 -8.54
N GLU A 395 15.62 38.70 -8.91
CA GLU A 395 15.08 37.55 -8.15
C GLU A 395 16.05 36.35 -8.07
N THR A 396 17.25 36.46 -8.65
CA THR A 396 18.30 35.45 -8.56
C THR A 396 19.18 35.55 -7.32
N MET A 397 19.06 36.62 -6.52
CA MET A 397 19.79 36.76 -5.26
C MET A 397 19.21 35.83 -4.17
N ALA A 398 20.09 35.20 -3.38
CA ALA A 398 19.65 34.38 -2.24
C ALA A 398 18.82 35.22 -1.26
N GLY A 399 17.61 34.76 -0.93
CA GLY A 399 16.68 35.46 -0.03
C GLY A 399 15.73 36.48 -0.66
N SER A 400 15.65 36.59 -1.99
CA SER A 400 14.65 37.44 -2.65
C SER A 400 13.25 36.80 -2.60
N VAL A 401 12.27 37.58 -2.15
CA VAL A 401 10.84 37.23 -2.19
C VAL A 401 10.25 37.65 -3.53
N ILE A 402 9.64 36.71 -4.25
CA ILE A 402 9.00 36.94 -5.55
C ILE A 402 7.51 37.22 -5.31
N GLU A 403 7.04 38.40 -5.70
CA GLU A 403 5.63 38.74 -5.56
C GLU A 403 4.82 38.14 -6.72
N ILE A 404 3.85 37.28 -6.42
CA ILE A 404 2.90 36.74 -7.40
C ILE A 404 1.59 37.53 -7.27
N LYS A 405 1.12 38.07 -8.40
CA LYS A 405 -0.12 38.88 -8.48
C LYS A 405 -1.21 38.10 -9.19
N ASP A 406 -2.46 38.50 -8.92
CA ASP A 406 -3.66 38.01 -9.61
C ASP A 406 -3.84 36.48 -9.60
N THR A 407 -3.26 35.80 -8.60
CA THR A 407 -3.36 34.35 -8.39
C THR A 407 -3.65 34.07 -6.93
N LYS A 408 -4.68 33.24 -6.65
CA LYS A 408 -5.00 32.83 -5.28
C LYS A 408 -3.88 31.99 -4.68
N HIS A 409 -3.62 32.15 -3.38
CA HIS A 409 -2.64 31.33 -2.65
C HIS A 409 -2.79 29.83 -2.92
N ALA A 410 -4.00 29.28 -2.72
CA ALA A 410 -4.27 27.86 -2.86
C ALA A 410 -3.98 27.34 -4.28
N THR A 411 -4.29 28.12 -5.32
CA THR A 411 -4.04 27.75 -6.71
C THR A 411 -2.54 27.70 -7.02
N PHE A 412 -1.78 28.70 -6.57
CA PHE A 412 -0.33 28.71 -6.77
C PHE A 412 0.37 27.64 -5.95
N GLU A 413 -0.09 27.40 -4.73
CA GLU A 413 0.41 26.33 -3.86
C GLU A 413 0.18 24.96 -4.48
N ALA A 414 -1.01 24.69 -5.02
CA ALA A 414 -1.32 23.45 -5.74
C ALA A 414 -0.47 23.28 -7.01
N PHE A 415 -0.18 24.38 -7.71
CA PHE A 415 0.74 24.34 -8.86
C PHE A 415 2.15 23.94 -8.44
N LEU A 416 2.69 24.55 -7.37
CA LEU A 416 3.98 24.15 -6.83
C LEU A 416 3.95 22.71 -6.32
N PHE A 417 2.90 22.31 -5.60
CA PHE A 417 2.71 20.94 -5.12
C PHE A 417 2.81 19.92 -6.27
N TYR A 418 2.12 20.17 -7.39
CA TYR A 418 2.19 19.29 -8.56
C TYR A 418 3.63 19.12 -9.07
N LEU A 419 4.44 20.19 -9.06
CA LEU A 419 5.83 20.09 -9.51
C LEU A 419 6.69 19.15 -8.65
N TYR A 420 6.29 18.91 -7.39
CA TYR A 420 6.96 18.00 -6.44
C TYR A 420 6.35 16.59 -6.42
N HIS A 421 5.09 16.41 -6.82
CA HIS A 421 4.35 15.16 -6.61
C HIS A 421 3.73 14.55 -7.88
N ASP A 422 3.76 15.25 -9.02
CA ASP A 422 3.11 14.83 -10.27
C ASP A 422 1.58 14.58 -10.13
N ARG A 423 0.94 15.14 -9.10
CA ARG A 423 -0.52 15.03 -8.86
C ARG A 423 -1.15 16.37 -8.48
N VAL A 424 -2.44 16.50 -8.80
CA VAL A 424 -3.28 17.64 -8.41
C VAL A 424 -3.70 17.47 -6.95
N ASN A 425 -3.50 18.49 -6.12
CA ASN A 425 -3.84 18.46 -4.69
C ASN A 425 -5.16 19.18 -4.41
N PHE A 426 -6.21 18.74 -5.08
CA PHE A 426 -7.59 19.17 -4.86
C PHE A 426 -8.49 17.95 -4.96
N SER A 427 -9.54 17.92 -4.16
CA SER A 427 -10.59 16.92 -4.30
C SER A 427 -11.42 17.17 -5.55
N GLU A 428 -12.05 16.13 -6.11
CA GLU A 428 -12.82 16.25 -7.36
C GLU A 428 -14.02 17.20 -7.24
N ASP A 429 -14.59 17.36 -6.04
CA ASP A 429 -15.66 18.32 -5.73
C ASP A 429 -15.17 19.78 -5.69
N GLU A 430 -13.86 20.02 -5.60
CA GLU A 430 -13.25 21.35 -5.68
C GLU A 430 -13.06 21.81 -7.15
N TYR A 431 -14.04 21.56 -8.01
CA TYR A 431 -13.96 21.78 -9.45
C TYR A 431 -13.60 23.22 -9.83
N GLU A 432 -14.01 24.23 -9.06
CA GLU A 432 -13.60 25.62 -9.29
C GLU A 432 -12.09 25.83 -9.05
N SER A 433 -11.53 25.21 -8.01
CA SER A 433 -10.10 25.28 -7.68
C SER A 433 -9.26 24.54 -8.72
N ILE A 434 -9.71 23.35 -9.15
CA ILE A 434 -9.07 22.58 -10.22
C ILE A 434 -9.08 23.38 -11.53
N PHE A 435 -10.20 24.05 -11.84
CA PHE A 435 -10.32 24.88 -13.02
C PHE A 435 -9.39 26.10 -12.99
N GLU A 436 -9.24 26.78 -11.84
CA GLU A 436 -8.27 27.86 -11.71
C GLU A 436 -6.81 27.36 -11.79
N LEU A 437 -6.52 26.17 -11.27
CA LEU A 437 -5.20 25.53 -11.44
C LEU A 437 -4.91 25.23 -12.91
N MET A 438 -5.90 24.72 -13.65
CA MET A 438 -5.79 24.48 -15.09
C MET A 438 -5.44 25.76 -15.85
N LYS A 439 -6.11 26.88 -15.54
CA LYS A 439 -5.82 28.20 -16.14
C LYS A 439 -4.42 28.70 -15.79
N LEU A 440 -4.01 28.57 -14.54
CA LEU A 440 -2.66 28.95 -14.11
C LEU A 440 -1.61 28.12 -14.86
N ALA A 441 -1.81 26.81 -14.95
CA ALA A 441 -0.94 25.89 -15.67
C ALA A 441 -0.79 26.26 -17.14
N ASP A 442 -1.89 26.55 -17.84
CA ASP A 442 -1.86 27.02 -19.23
C ASP A 442 -1.06 28.32 -19.37
N SER A 443 -1.30 29.30 -18.48
CA SER A 443 -0.58 30.58 -18.49
C SER A 443 0.94 30.44 -18.27
N TYR A 444 1.35 29.40 -17.55
CA TYR A 444 2.77 29.08 -17.29
C TYR A 444 3.34 28.07 -18.29
N GLY A 445 2.54 27.64 -19.28
CA GLY A 445 2.94 26.66 -20.30
C GLY A 445 3.14 25.24 -19.77
N ALA A 446 2.59 24.91 -18.60
CA ALA A 446 2.65 23.59 -17.98
C ALA A 446 1.51 22.69 -18.51
N THR A 447 1.67 22.24 -19.75
CA THR A 447 0.62 21.51 -20.49
C THR A 447 0.23 20.17 -19.85
N ASN A 448 1.14 19.52 -19.13
CA ASN A 448 0.87 18.30 -18.37
C ASN A 448 -0.11 18.55 -17.22
N VAL A 449 0.12 19.60 -16.42
CA VAL A 449 -0.75 19.99 -15.30
C VAL A 449 -2.13 20.36 -15.83
N ALA A 450 -2.20 21.21 -16.86
CA ALA A 450 -3.46 21.64 -17.45
C ALA A 450 -4.28 20.45 -17.97
N ARG A 451 -3.63 19.52 -18.68
CA ARG A 451 -4.26 18.30 -19.19
C ARG A 451 -4.78 17.40 -18.07
N ASP A 452 -4.03 17.24 -16.99
CA ASP A 452 -4.45 16.36 -15.90
C ASP A 452 -5.59 16.98 -15.08
N CYS A 453 -5.60 18.31 -14.89
CA CYS A 453 -6.77 19.04 -14.40
C CYS A 453 -7.99 18.85 -15.31
N GLU A 454 -7.82 18.98 -16.64
CA GLU A 454 -8.90 18.80 -17.61
C GLU A 454 -9.53 17.40 -17.50
N LYS A 455 -8.71 16.35 -17.33
CA LYS A 455 -9.19 14.98 -17.13
C LYS A 455 -10.01 14.81 -15.86
N ILE A 456 -9.56 15.40 -14.74
CA ILE A 456 -10.28 15.34 -13.47
C ILE A 456 -11.64 16.03 -13.62
N LEU A 457 -11.66 17.23 -14.21
CA LEU A 457 -12.90 17.97 -14.46
C LEU A 457 -13.88 17.23 -15.37
N ILE A 458 -13.39 16.53 -16.40
CA ILE A 458 -14.25 15.71 -17.28
C ILE A 458 -14.87 14.54 -16.51
N ARG A 459 -14.11 13.88 -15.64
CA ARG A 459 -14.60 12.74 -14.84
C ARG A 459 -15.65 13.17 -13.81
N GLY A 460 -15.48 14.36 -13.23
CA GLY A 460 -16.35 14.91 -12.21
C GLY A 460 -17.57 15.67 -12.72
N ILE A 461 -17.90 15.66 -14.02
CA ILE A 461 -19.04 16.42 -14.54
C ILE A 461 -20.35 15.92 -13.91
N ASP A 462 -21.10 16.82 -13.29
CA ASP A 462 -22.41 16.55 -12.70
C ASP A 462 -23.39 17.73 -12.89
N THR A 463 -24.59 17.59 -12.35
CA THR A 463 -25.63 18.61 -12.47
C THR A 463 -25.33 19.92 -11.72
N GLU A 464 -24.45 19.88 -10.72
CA GLU A 464 -24.09 21.05 -9.92
C GLU A 464 -23.00 21.88 -10.61
N ASN A 465 -22.04 21.22 -11.27
CA ASN A 465 -20.89 21.89 -11.85
C ASN A 465 -20.96 22.12 -13.37
N ALA A 466 -21.85 21.42 -14.10
CA ALA A 466 -21.93 21.48 -15.56
C ALA A 466 -22.09 22.90 -16.11
N PHE A 467 -22.93 23.73 -15.47
CA PHE A 467 -23.12 25.12 -15.92
C PHE A 467 -21.84 25.96 -15.77
N PHE A 468 -21.12 25.79 -14.65
CA PHE A 468 -19.86 26.47 -14.42
C PHE A 468 -18.82 26.03 -15.45
N LEU A 469 -18.66 24.72 -15.67
CA LEU A 469 -17.66 24.18 -16.58
C LEU A 469 -17.95 24.59 -18.04
N ALA A 470 -19.20 24.51 -18.50
CA ALA A 470 -19.59 24.93 -19.85
C ALA A 470 -19.32 26.42 -20.08
N ARG A 471 -19.65 27.27 -19.10
CA ARG A 471 -19.46 28.73 -19.22
C ARG A 471 -17.99 29.11 -19.31
N ASN A 472 -17.12 28.38 -18.62
CA ASN A 472 -15.73 28.79 -18.46
C ASN A 472 -14.74 28.02 -19.36
N ALA A 473 -15.06 26.82 -19.85
CA ALA A 473 -14.14 25.97 -20.64
C ALA A 473 -13.49 26.69 -21.83
N SER A 474 -14.27 27.49 -22.56
CA SER A 474 -13.79 28.31 -23.70
C SER A 474 -12.75 29.37 -23.32
N SER A 475 -12.80 29.87 -22.08
CA SER A 475 -11.84 30.87 -21.56
C SER A 475 -10.51 30.28 -21.11
N ALA A 476 -10.42 28.95 -20.97
CA ALA A 476 -9.25 28.23 -20.48
C ALA A 476 -8.56 27.35 -21.55
N ASN A 477 -8.89 27.56 -22.84
CA ASN A 477 -8.36 26.78 -23.95
C ASN A 477 -8.59 25.24 -23.80
N ALA A 478 -9.62 24.86 -23.05
CA ALA A 478 -9.97 23.48 -22.70
C ALA A 478 -10.98 22.90 -23.69
N LEU A 479 -10.54 22.67 -24.93
CA LEU A 479 -11.41 22.25 -26.04
C LEU A 479 -12.06 20.88 -25.82
N ILE A 480 -11.42 19.99 -25.05
CA ILE A 480 -11.94 18.65 -24.79
C ILE A 480 -13.02 18.75 -23.70
N LEU A 481 -12.76 19.51 -22.64
CA LEU A 481 -13.76 19.79 -21.60
C LEU A 481 -14.99 20.49 -22.18
N GLU A 482 -14.81 21.48 -23.05
CA GLU A 482 -15.93 22.17 -23.73
C GLU A 482 -16.82 21.20 -24.52
N ALA A 483 -16.21 20.26 -25.24
CA ALA A 483 -16.95 19.28 -26.04
C ALA A 483 -17.73 18.26 -25.18
N GLN A 484 -17.25 17.93 -23.97
CA GLN A 484 -17.87 16.94 -23.09
C GLN A 484 -19.00 17.52 -22.24
N VAL A 485 -18.88 18.76 -21.77
CA VAL A 485 -19.91 19.36 -20.89
C VAL A 485 -21.20 19.75 -21.66
N VAL A 486 -21.13 19.85 -22.99
CA VAL A 486 -22.27 20.25 -23.86
C VAL A 486 -23.08 19.05 -24.38
N GLN A 487 -22.60 17.81 -24.19
CA GLN A 487 -23.35 16.58 -24.49
C GLN A 487 -24.31 16.23 -23.36
#